data_AF-A0A2S6SV95-F1
#
_entry.id   AF-A0A2S6SV95-F1
#
_cell.length_a   1.000
_cell.length_b   1.000
_cell.length_c   1.000
_cell.angle_alpha   90.00
_cell.angle_beta   90.00
_cell.angle_gamma   90.00
#
_symmetry.space_group_name_H-M   'P 1'
#
loop_
_entity.id
_entity.type
_entity.pdbx_description
1 polymer ?
#
loop_
_entity_poly.entity_id
_entity_poly.type
_entity_poly.pdbx_seq_one_letter_code
_entity_poly.pdbx_strand_id
1 'polypeptide(L)'
;MKEDFLIKTKKCFWGDNSCPSEKKDKELKIVSNTNFYVDAISNDLNININRLNNKSKILQCKKCFTTYNNIWFNKITANKIYSTIYGQHHYGWTNYYNFINKNIKPNHGNLFKKLFKKNKKITYGEFNCPFSGLFFDIFDSKFNNTVLFRKNLNRHINEYIAGRQLAGLNKIGEAHNRKSSLALKRINKLKNNNQNSNYQEFKKYLVTDFSSMCWGQNCISKSVNCKSKGQVLFEYDVININEEVKYDINFDVFGIFMTLDHTFKPDTILNYALKNSKLVVVHAHTNLNITKQHLFSITKNFINYLKSKKIYVKDITSTINKDISANKGKDYLDNQIYFICSRNQNYINKINN
;
A
#
# COMPACT_ATOMS: atom_id res chain seq x y z
N MET A 1 -33.57 10.97 1.70
CA MET A 1 -32.32 10.41 2.26
C MET A 1 -31.39 11.57 2.55
N LYS A 2 -31.06 11.83 3.82
CA LYS A 2 -30.09 12.87 4.17
C LYS A 2 -28.70 12.42 3.69
N GLU A 3 -27.99 13.31 2.99
CA GLU A 3 -26.68 13.01 2.37
C GLU A 3 -25.52 13.23 3.34
N ASP A 4 -25.77 12.99 4.63
CA ASP A 4 -24.85 13.31 5.73
C ASP A 4 -23.53 12.53 5.65
N PHE A 5 -23.47 11.50 4.79
CA PHE A 5 -22.31 10.65 4.51
C PHE A 5 -21.35 11.22 3.45
N LEU A 6 -21.73 12.27 2.72
CA LEU A 6 -20.91 12.90 1.68
C LEU A 6 -20.33 14.24 2.13
N ILE A 7 -19.17 14.56 1.59
CA ILE A 7 -18.55 15.87 1.66
C ILE A 7 -18.24 16.38 0.27
N LYS A 8 -18.49 17.67 0.05
CA LYS A 8 -17.98 18.38 -1.11
C LYS A 8 -16.54 18.80 -0.86
N THR A 9 -15.65 18.35 -1.73
CA THR A 9 -14.22 18.65 -1.66
C THR A 9 -13.96 20.03 -2.24
N LYS A 10 -13.62 20.99 -1.38
CA LYS A 10 -13.38 22.38 -1.81
C LYS A 10 -12.00 22.58 -2.48
N LYS A 11 -11.10 21.60 -2.34
CA LYS A 11 -9.71 21.61 -2.83
C LYS A 11 -9.28 20.20 -3.21
N CYS A 12 -8.27 20.10 -4.06
CA CYS A 12 -7.55 18.87 -4.36
C CYS A 12 -6.97 18.21 -3.09
N PHE A 13 -7.04 16.88 -3.00
CA PHE A 13 -6.55 16.09 -1.85
C PHE A 13 -5.04 16.12 -1.65
N TRP A 14 -4.26 16.49 -2.67
CA TRP A 14 -2.83 16.75 -2.51
C TRP A 14 -2.55 18.00 -1.68
N GLY A 15 -3.52 18.92 -1.59
CA GLY A 15 -3.73 19.70 -0.37
C GLY A 15 -2.66 20.68 0.10
N ASP A 16 -1.56 20.94 -0.61
CA ASP A 16 -0.73 22.08 -0.26
C ASP A 16 -1.49 23.39 -0.52
N ASN A 17 -1.18 24.48 0.19
CA ASN A 17 -1.81 25.80 0.01
C ASN A 17 -1.74 26.32 -1.43
N SER A 18 -0.94 25.66 -2.25
CA SER A 18 -0.59 26.06 -3.59
C SER A 18 -1.52 25.41 -4.63
N CYS A 19 -2.20 24.30 -4.31
CA CYS A 19 -3.23 23.70 -5.15
C CYS A 19 -4.53 24.53 -5.11
N PRO A 20 -5.14 24.82 -6.28
CA PRO A 20 -6.28 25.71 -6.35
C PRO A 20 -7.56 25.10 -5.77
N SER A 21 -8.56 25.96 -5.57
CA SER A 21 -9.93 25.54 -5.23
C SER A 21 -10.60 24.82 -6.41
N GLU A 22 -11.55 23.94 -6.11
CA GLU A 22 -12.37 23.17 -7.07
C GLU A 22 -12.85 24.00 -8.28
N LYS A 23 -13.27 25.25 -8.06
CA LYS A 23 -13.76 26.17 -9.12
C LYS A 23 -12.77 26.40 -10.27
N LYS A 24 -11.47 26.22 -10.02
CA LYS A 24 -10.44 26.42 -11.03
C LYS A 24 -10.05 25.11 -11.72
N ASP A 25 -10.52 23.96 -11.27
CA ASP A 25 -10.12 22.66 -11.80
C ASP A 25 -10.89 22.27 -13.07
N LYS A 26 -10.30 21.37 -13.86
CA LYS A 26 -10.87 20.94 -15.14
C LYS A 26 -11.82 19.77 -14.90
N GLU A 27 -13.09 19.92 -15.27
CA GLU A 27 -14.05 18.82 -15.27
C GLU A 27 -13.75 17.83 -16.39
N LEU A 28 -13.77 16.55 -16.07
CA LEU A 28 -13.56 15.46 -17.02
C LEU A 28 -14.89 14.77 -17.30
N LYS A 29 -15.27 14.66 -18.57
CA LYS A 29 -16.42 13.86 -19.02
C LYS A 29 -16.00 12.39 -19.08
N ILE A 30 -16.24 11.66 -17.99
CA ILE A 30 -15.89 10.24 -17.86
C ILE A 30 -17.12 9.50 -17.33
N VAL A 31 -17.40 8.34 -17.91
CA VAL A 31 -18.44 7.44 -17.40
C VAL A 31 -17.92 6.76 -16.14
N SER A 32 -18.58 6.99 -15.01
CA SER A 32 -18.22 6.33 -13.76
C SER A 32 -18.42 4.82 -13.90
N ASN A 33 -17.37 4.05 -13.66
CA ASN A 33 -17.45 2.60 -13.63
C ASN A 33 -17.74 2.11 -12.21
N THR A 34 -18.59 1.09 -12.09
CA THR A 34 -18.77 0.35 -10.84
C THR A 34 -17.77 -0.80 -10.75
N ASN A 35 -17.49 -1.22 -9.52
CA ASN A 35 -16.76 -2.45 -9.23
C ASN A 35 -17.36 -3.06 -7.95
N PHE A 36 -16.93 -4.27 -7.59
CA PHE A 36 -17.46 -4.96 -6.41
C PHE A 36 -17.33 -4.17 -5.10
N TYR A 37 -16.35 -3.26 -4.97
CA TYR A 37 -16.25 -2.37 -3.81
C TYR A 37 -17.39 -1.37 -3.80
N VAL A 38 -17.64 -0.74 -4.94
CA VAL A 38 -18.71 0.24 -5.11
C VAL A 38 -20.08 -0.41 -4.86
N ASP A 39 -20.27 -1.64 -5.34
CA ASP A 39 -21.52 -2.39 -5.14
C ASP A 39 -21.75 -2.69 -3.65
N ALA A 40 -20.72 -3.13 -2.93
CA ALA A 40 -20.79 -3.35 -1.48
C ALA A 40 -21.16 -2.06 -0.73
N ILE A 41 -20.52 -0.94 -1.07
CA ILE A 41 -20.82 0.38 -0.48
C ILE A 41 -22.27 0.79 -0.77
N SER A 42 -22.73 0.59 -2.00
CA SER A 42 -24.09 0.92 -2.43
C SER A 42 -25.13 0.17 -1.60
N ASN A 43 -24.91 -1.13 -1.39
CA ASN A 43 -25.81 -1.99 -0.63
C ASN A 43 -25.82 -1.63 0.86
N ASP A 44 -24.65 -1.53 1.50
CA ASP A 44 -24.54 -1.28 2.95
C ASP A 44 -25.00 0.12 3.38
N LEU A 45 -24.86 1.12 2.50
CA LEU A 45 -25.32 2.48 2.75
C LEU A 45 -26.73 2.74 2.20
N ASN A 46 -27.35 1.75 1.55
CA ASN A 46 -28.62 1.86 0.85
C ASN A 46 -28.67 3.07 -0.11
N ILE A 47 -27.62 3.25 -0.91
CA ILE A 47 -27.48 4.35 -1.86
C ILE A 47 -27.74 3.84 -3.27
N ASN A 48 -28.39 4.65 -4.11
CA ASN A 48 -28.41 4.42 -5.55
C ASN A 48 -27.10 4.95 -6.18
N ILE A 49 -26.25 4.05 -6.68
CA ILE A 49 -24.94 4.44 -7.22
C ILE A 49 -25.02 5.33 -8.46
N ASN A 50 -26.02 5.12 -9.32
CA ASN A 50 -26.23 5.96 -10.51
C ASN A 50 -26.54 7.41 -10.07
N ARG A 51 -27.35 7.57 -9.02
CA ARG A 51 -27.61 8.89 -8.43
C ARG A 51 -26.36 9.52 -7.84
N LEU A 52 -25.51 8.74 -7.15
CA LEU A 52 -24.24 9.24 -6.61
C LEU A 52 -23.28 9.66 -7.73
N ASN A 53 -23.17 8.85 -8.78
CA ASN A 53 -22.32 9.12 -9.93
C ASN A 53 -22.78 10.35 -10.70
N ASN A 54 -24.09 10.51 -10.91
CA ASN A 54 -24.65 11.69 -11.59
C ASN A 54 -24.43 13.00 -10.81
N LYS A 55 -24.28 12.93 -9.49
CA LYS A 55 -23.99 14.09 -8.64
C LYS A 55 -22.51 14.42 -8.56
N SER A 56 -21.65 13.42 -8.75
CA SER A 56 -20.21 13.56 -8.60
C SER A 56 -19.56 13.90 -9.92
N LYS A 57 -18.69 14.90 -9.90
CA LYS A 57 -17.82 15.26 -11.02
C LYS A 57 -16.43 14.74 -10.76
N ILE A 58 -15.80 14.21 -11.80
CA ILE A 58 -14.36 13.95 -11.77
C ILE A 58 -13.66 15.22 -12.23
N LEU A 59 -12.76 15.72 -11.39
CA LEU A 59 -12.00 16.93 -11.63
C LEU A 59 -10.52 16.61 -11.74
N GLN A 60 -9.81 17.35 -12.58
CA GLN A 60 -8.36 17.36 -12.64
C GLN A 60 -7.83 18.66 -12.04
N CYS A 61 -6.98 18.53 -11.04
CA CYS A 61 -6.29 19.66 -10.44
C CYS A 61 -5.43 20.38 -11.49
N LYS A 62 -5.60 21.69 -11.68
CA LYS A 62 -4.77 22.44 -12.65
C LYS A 62 -3.29 22.56 -12.27
N LYS A 63 -2.94 22.28 -11.02
CA LYS A 63 -1.57 22.43 -10.52
C LYS A 63 -0.82 21.12 -10.40
N CYS A 64 -1.33 20.18 -9.62
CA CYS A 64 -0.68 18.88 -9.44
C CYS A 64 -1.14 17.86 -10.47
N PHE A 65 -2.16 18.18 -11.28
CA PHE A 65 -2.67 17.32 -12.35
C PHE A 65 -3.29 16.00 -11.90
N THR A 66 -3.41 15.72 -10.60
CA THR A 66 -4.16 14.56 -10.11
C THR A 66 -5.63 14.69 -10.44
N THR A 67 -6.27 13.57 -10.73
CA THR A 67 -7.72 13.49 -10.86
C THR A 67 -8.34 13.08 -9.53
N TYR A 68 -9.54 13.57 -9.23
CA TYR A 68 -10.26 13.23 -8.00
C TYR A 68 -11.77 13.46 -8.16
N ASN A 69 -12.56 12.87 -7.26
CA ASN A 69 -13.99 13.08 -7.20
C ASN A 69 -14.31 14.32 -6.38
N ASN A 70 -15.08 15.26 -6.93
CA ASN A 70 -15.42 16.50 -6.23
C ASN A 70 -16.34 16.29 -5.03
N ILE A 71 -17.10 15.19 -5.02
CA ILE A 71 -17.90 14.73 -3.90
C ILE A 71 -17.36 13.36 -3.47
N TRP A 72 -17.03 13.25 -2.19
CA TRP A 72 -16.50 12.02 -1.61
C TRP A 72 -17.16 11.69 -0.29
N PHE A 73 -16.90 10.50 0.24
CA PHE A 73 -17.37 10.12 1.57
C PHE A 73 -16.68 10.95 2.65
N ASN A 74 -17.43 11.30 3.68
CA ASN A 74 -16.88 11.95 4.87
C ASN A 74 -15.97 10.95 5.64
N LYS A 75 -15.22 11.43 6.64
CA LYS A 75 -14.27 10.57 7.39
C LYS A 75 -14.93 9.38 8.11
N ILE A 76 -16.15 9.57 8.62
CA ILE A 76 -16.92 8.54 9.36
C ILE A 76 -17.35 7.44 8.39
N THR A 77 -17.92 7.82 7.25
CA THR A 77 -18.35 6.89 6.21
C THR A 77 -17.15 6.21 5.58
N ALA A 78 -16.06 6.93 5.30
CA ALA A 78 -14.81 6.33 4.85
C ALA A 78 -14.32 5.27 5.85
N ASN A 79 -14.31 5.58 7.15
CA ASN A 79 -13.95 4.59 8.16
C ASN A 79 -14.82 3.33 8.05
N LYS A 80 -16.15 3.49 8.02
CA LYS A 80 -17.09 2.36 7.86
C LYS A 80 -16.80 1.54 6.59
N ILE A 81 -16.48 2.20 5.48
CA ILE A 81 -16.14 1.54 4.21
C ILE A 81 -14.91 0.65 4.39
N TYR A 82 -13.81 1.21 4.90
CA TYR A 82 -12.54 0.49 4.97
C TYR A 82 -12.41 -0.43 6.18
N SER A 83 -13.24 -0.29 7.22
CA SER A 83 -13.20 -1.14 8.42
C SER A 83 -14.27 -2.22 8.45
N THR A 84 -15.43 -1.98 7.84
CA THR A 84 -16.62 -2.82 8.03
C THR A 84 -17.18 -3.32 6.71
N ILE A 85 -17.59 -2.42 5.81
CA ILE A 85 -18.24 -2.78 4.53
C ILE A 85 -17.29 -3.60 3.67
N TYR A 86 -16.06 -3.09 3.54
CA TYR A 86 -15.01 -3.76 2.78
C TYR A 86 -13.67 -3.63 3.50
N GLY A 87 -13.60 -4.26 4.67
CA GLY A 87 -12.40 -4.37 5.51
C GLY A 87 -11.26 -5.20 4.92
N GLN A 88 -11.09 -5.23 3.60
CA GLN A 88 -10.10 -6.08 2.93
C GLN A 88 -9.46 -5.37 1.75
N HIS A 89 -8.13 -5.27 1.76
CA HIS A 89 -7.39 -4.90 0.56
C HIS A 89 -7.26 -6.15 -0.33
N HIS A 90 -8.21 -6.36 -1.24
CA HIS A 90 -8.27 -7.53 -2.10
C HIS A 90 -6.96 -7.75 -2.87
N TYR A 91 -6.36 -6.68 -3.41
CA TYR A 91 -5.07 -6.73 -4.09
C TYR A 91 -3.96 -7.27 -3.18
N GLY A 92 -3.81 -6.69 -1.97
CA GLY A 92 -2.82 -7.14 -0.99
C GLY A 92 -3.02 -8.60 -0.56
N TRP A 93 -4.23 -9.00 -0.19
CA TRP A 93 -4.49 -10.39 0.21
C TRP A 93 -4.31 -11.39 -0.94
N THR A 94 -4.66 -10.99 -2.17
CA THR A 94 -4.42 -11.82 -3.36
C THR A 94 -2.93 -12.07 -3.55
N ASN A 95 -2.09 -11.04 -3.43
CA ASN A 95 -0.64 -11.18 -3.48
C ASN A 95 -0.13 -12.12 -2.37
N TYR A 96 -0.62 -11.96 -1.14
CA TYR A 96 -0.29 -12.85 -0.04
C TYR A 96 -0.61 -14.32 -0.34
N TYR A 97 -1.84 -14.62 -0.78
CA TYR A 97 -2.25 -15.99 -1.06
C TYR A 97 -1.54 -16.59 -2.28
N ASN A 98 -1.33 -15.80 -3.32
CA ASN A 98 -0.55 -16.19 -4.48
C ASN A 98 0.90 -16.52 -4.10
N PHE A 99 1.51 -15.72 -3.23
CA PHE A 99 2.84 -15.99 -2.72
C PHE A 99 2.89 -17.32 -1.97
N ILE A 100 2.03 -17.49 -0.96
CA ILE A 100 2.01 -18.70 -0.13
C ILE A 100 1.71 -19.96 -0.96
N ASN A 101 0.73 -19.90 -1.86
CA ASN A 101 0.21 -21.10 -2.53
C ASN A 101 0.90 -21.40 -3.86
N LYS A 102 1.35 -20.37 -4.60
CA LYS A 102 1.78 -20.48 -6.00
C LYS A 102 3.19 -19.97 -6.27
N ASN A 103 3.89 -19.41 -5.27
CA ASN A 103 5.18 -18.73 -5.46
C ASN A 103 5.12 -17.47 -6.34
N ILE A 104 3.96 -16.83 -6.41
CA ILE A 104 3.76 -15.65 -7.26
C ILE A 104 3.77 -14.41 -6.36
N LYS A 105 4.73 -13.51 -6.62
CA LYS A 105 4.87 -12.22 -5.94
C LYS A 105 4.05 -11.11 -6.60
N PRO A 106 3.86 -9.96 -5.93
CA PRO A 106 3.46 -8.74 -6.62
C PRO A 106 4.33 -8.49 -7.86
N ASN A 107 3.72 -8.23 -9.00
CA ASN A 107 4.42 -8.07 -10.27
C ASN A 107 5.03 -6.65 -10.38
N HIS A 108 6.19 -6.47 -9.76
CA HIS A 108 7.03 -5.26 -9.89
C HIS A 108 8.19 -5.43 -10.87
N GLY A 109 8.20 -6.53 -11.64
CA GLY A 109 9.22 -6.79 -12.65
C GLY A 109 10.64 -6.79 -12.08
N ASN A 110 11.53 -6.00 -12.71
CA ASN A 110 12.93 -5.84 -12.32
C ASN A 110 13.18 -4.76 -11.25
N LEU A 111 12.14 -4.17 -10.65
CA LEU A 111 12.28 -3.06 -9.70
C LEU A 111 13.21 -3.37 -8.52
N PHE A 112 13.07 -4.54 -7.90
CA PHE A 112 13.92 -4.94 -6.77
C PHE A 112 15.40 -4.93 -7.13
N LYS A 113 15.76 -5.46 -8.31
CA LYS A 113 17.14 -5.50 -8.82
C LYS A 113 17.67 -4.10 -9.15
N LYS A 114 16.81 -3.20 -9.65
CA LYS A 114 17.19 -1.81 -9.95
C LYS A 114 17.51 -1.01 -8.68
N LEU A 115 16.81 -1.29 -7.58
CA LEU A 115 16.95 -0.54 -6.33
C LEU A 115 18.08 -1.03 -5.44
N PHE A 116 18.28 -2.34 -5.35
CA PHE A 116 19.20 -2.94 -4.38
C PHE A 116 20.40 -3.58 -5.06
N LYS A 117 21.60 -3.07 -4.74
CA LYS A 117 22.88 -3.74 -5.04
C LYS A 117 23.24 -4.64 -3.85
N LYS A 118 23.73 -5.85 -4.13
CA LYS A 118 24.26 -6.75 -3.10
C LYS A 118 25.43 -6.05 -2.39
N ASN A 119 25.65 -6.36 -1.11
CA ASN A 119 26.83 -6.00 -0.29
C ASN A 119 26.69 -4.82 0.71
N LYS A 120 25.47 -4.36 1.04
CA LYS A 120 25.28 -3.41 2.17
C LYS A 120 24.04 -3.75 2.98
N LYS A 121 24.07 -3.48 4.29
CA LYS A 121 22.84 -3.46 5.10
C LYS A 121 21.94 -2.33 4.60
N ILE A 122 20.65 -2.59 4.48
CA ILE A 122 19.67 -1.64 3.93
C ILE A 122 18.56 -1.39 4.93
N THR A 123 18.21 -0.12 5.14
CA THR A 123 17.00 0.26 5.86
C THR A 123 15.88 0.53 4.85
N TYR A 124 14.81 -0.26 4.92
CA TYR A 124 13.71 -0.26 3.97
C TYR A 124 12.36 -0.03 4.65
N GLY A 125 11.55 0.87 4.10
CA GLY A 125 10.20 1.17 4.56
C GLY A 125 9.15 0.94 3.48
N GLU A 126 7.94 0.52 3.85
CA GLU A 126 6.74 0.56 2.99
C GLU A 126 5.59 1.30 3.67
N PHE A 127 4.79 2.02 2.90
CA PHE A 127 3.57 2.65 3.42
C PHE A 127 2.34 1.74 3.34
N ASN A 128 1.65 1.61 4.47
CA ASN A 128 0.27 1.16 4.64
C ASN A 128 0.03 -0.36 4.45
N CYS A 129 0.21 -0.92 3.25
CA CYS A 129 -0.09 -2.33 2.98
C CYS A 129 1.17 -3.20 2.84
N PRO A 130 1.44 -4.15 3.75
CA PRO A 130 2.64 -4.99 3.70
C PRO A 130 2.63 -6.05 2.58
N PHE A 131 1.52 -6.19 1.87
CA PHE A 131 1.35 -7.18 0.80
C PHE A 131 1.30 -6.55 -0.60
N SER A 132 1.74 -5.30 -0.72
CA SER A 132 1.67 -4.54 -1.96
C SER A 132 3.02 -4.30 -2.62
N GLY A 133 4.13 -4.35 -1.87
CA GLY A 133 5.46 -3.97 -2.34
C GLY A 133 6.49 -5.09 -2.37
N LEU A 134 7.74 -4.72 -2.05
CA LEU A 134 8.96 -5.52 -2.18
C LEU A 134 9.30 -6.35 -0.93
N PHE A 135 8.50 -6.32 0.15
CA PHE A 135 8.72 -7.24 1.27
C PHE A 135 8.79 -8.71 0.84
N PHE A 136 8.06 -9.11 -0.20
CA PHE A 136 8.15 -10.45 -0.78
C PHE A 136 9.50 -10.70 -1.46
N ASP A 137 10.02 -9.73 -2.21
CA ASP A 137 11.34 -9.84 -2.83
C ASP A 137 12.47 -9.90 -1.79
N ILE A 138 12.34 -9.12 -0.71
CA ILE A 138 13.25 -9.17 0.44
C ILE A 138 13.18 -10.56 1.09
N PHE A 139 11.98 -11.10 1.28
CA PHE A 139 11.81 -12.45 1.81
C PHE A 139 12.49 -13.51 0.93
N ASP A 140 12.27 -13.47 -0.38
CA ASP A 140 12.91 -14.37 -1.35
C ASP A 140 14.43 -14.26 -1.35
N SER A 141 14.95 -13.04 -1.19
CA SER A 141 16.40 -12.84 -1.14
C SER A 141 17.02 -13.48 0.11
N LYS A 142 16.26 -13.53 1.21
CA LYS A 142 16.71 -14.04 2.52
C LYS A 142 16.60 -15.56 2.63
N PHE A 143 15.59 -16.18 2.03
CA PHE A 143 15.30 -17.60 2.24
C PHE A 143 15.30 -18.42 0.95
N ASN A 144 15.67 -19.69 1.05
CA ASN A 144 15.43 -20.69 0.00
C ASN A 144 13.92 -20.96 -0.09
N ASN A 145 13.26 -20.15 -0.91
CA ASN A 145 11.81 -20.00 -0.86
C ASN A 145 11.08 -21.09 -1.67
N THR A 146 11.01 -22.31 -1.13
CA THR A 146 10.22 -23.40 -1.71
C THR A 146 8.74 -23.32 -1.33
N VAL A 147 7.84 -23.90 -2.16
CA VAL A 147 6.40 -23.98 -1.86
C VAL A 147 6.13 -24.68 -0.52
N LEU A 148 6.86 -25.77 -0.26
CA LEU A 148 6.73 -26.53 1.00
C LEU A 148 7.14 -25.68 2.20
N PHE A 149 8.27 -24.97 2.11
CA PHE A 149 8.72 -24.05 3.15
C PHE A 149 7.64 -23.00 3.47
N ARG A 150 7.08 -22.32 2.46
CA ARG A 150 6.04 -21.29 2.69
C ARG A 150 4.77 -21.84 3.28
N LYS A 151 4.28 -22.98 2.80
CA LYS A 151 3.07 -23.60 3.33
C LYS A 151 3.26 -23.99 4.81
N ASN A 152 4.40 -24.57 5.15
CA ASN A 152 4.74 -24.91 6.54
C ASN A 152 4.90 -23.67 7.41
N LEU A 153 5.61 -22.64 6.92
CA LEU A 153 5.77 -21.38 7.62
C LEU A 153 4.40 -20.72 7.86
N ASN A 154 3.55 -20.63 6.84
CA ASN A 154 2.20 -20.06 6.96
C ASN A 154 1.34 -20.83 7.97
N ARG A 155 1.42 -22.17 7.98
CA ARG A 155 0.72 -23.01 8.97
C ARG A 155 1.13 -22.63 10.39
N HIS A 156 2.42 -22.56 10.67
CA HIS A 156 2.89 -22.17 12.01
C HIS A 156 2.60 -20.71 12.36
N ILE A 157 2.63 -19.79 11.38
CA ILE A 157 2.16 -18.41 11.60
C ILE A 157 0.68 -18.39 11.99
N ASN A 158 -0.17 -19.18 11.32
CA ASN A 158 -1.58 -19.31 11.70
C ASN A 158 -1.73 -19.89 13.12
N GLU A 159 -0.99 -20.95 13.45
CA GLU A 159 -0.98 -21.54 14.80
C GLU A 159 -0.56 -20.51 15.87
N TYR A 160 0.48 -19.71 15.58
CA TYR A 160 0.99 -18.67 16.46
C TYR A 160 -0.05 -17.58 16.75
N ILE A 161 -0.70 -17.07 15.69
CA ILE A 161 -1.72 -16.02 15.78
C ILE A 161 -2.99 -16.55 16.44
N ALA A 162 -3.50 -17.71 16.00
CA ALA A 162 -4.70 -18.33 16.56
C ALA A 162 -4.52 -18.69 18.05
N GLY A 163 -3.32 -19.09 18.45
CA GLY A 163 -2.99 -19.35 19.86
C GLY A 163 -3.14 -18.11 20.78
N ARG A 164 -3.21 -16.90 20.20
CA ARG A 164 -3.40 -15.62 20.93
C ARG A 164 -4.80 -15.04 20.77
N GLN A 165 -5.67 -15.68 19.99
CA GLN A 165 -7.06 -15.28 19.85
C GLN A 165 -7.88 -15.94 20.96
N LEU A 166 -7.98 -15.25 22.09
CA LEU A 166 -8.63 -15.79 23.31
C LEU A 166 -10.10 -15.38 23.46
N ALA A 167 -10.59 -14.47 22.62
CA ALA A 167 -11.97 -14.01 22.67
C ALA A 167 -12.96 -15.18 22.46
N GLY A 168 -13.97 -15.28 23.32
CA GLY A 168 -14.98 -16.34 23.28
C GLY A 168 -14.54 -17.68 23.88
N LEU A 169 -13.36 -17.77 24.52
CA LEU A 169 -12.91 -18.98 25.21
C LEU A 169 -13.27 -18.94 26.70
N ASN A 170 -13.97 -19.97 27.17
CA ASN A 170 -14.40 -20.11 28.57
C ASN A 170 -13.25 -20.47 29.54
N LYS A 171 -12.10 -20.91 29.02
CA LYS A 171 -10.89 -21.20 29.80
C LYS A 171 -9.67 -20.56 29.12
N ILE A 172 -9.18 -19.47 29.70
CA ILE A 172 -7.88 -18.90 29.34
C ILE A 172 -6.84 -19.69 30.12
N GLY A 173 -5.97 -20.43 29.43
CA GLY A 173 -5.00 -21.31 30.10
C GLY A 173 -3.61 -21.22 29.51
N GLU A 174 -2.61 -21.53 30.34
CA GLU A 174 -1.20 -21.70 29.99
C GLU A 174 -0.99 -22.53 28.72
N ALA A 175 -1.89 -23.48 28.43
CA ALA A 175 -1.88 -24.30 27.22
C ALA A 175 -1.90 -23.48 25.91
N HIS A 176 -2.66 -22.38 25.83
CA HIS A 176 -2.72 -21.52 24.64
C HIS A 176 -1.41 -20.75 24.45
N ASN A 177 -0.89 -20.19 25.55
CA ASN A 177 0.41 -19.52 25.55
C ASN A 177 1.54 -20.49 25.18
N ARG A 178 1.50 -21.73 25.68
CA ARG A 178 2.44 -22.79 25.32
C ARG A 178 2.34 -23.12 23.83
N LYS A 179 1.14 -23.26 23.27
CA LYS A 179 0.93 -23.54 21.83
C LYS A 179 1.47 -22.40 20.96
N SER A 180 1.15 -21.15 21.29
CA SER A 180 1.67 -19.98 20.58
C SER A 180 3.21 -19.92 20.65
N SER A 181 3.79 -20.15 21.84
CA SER A 181 5.24 -20.16 22.05
C SER A 181 5.94 -21.28 21.26
N LEU A 182 5.35 -22.47 21.22
CA LEU A 182 5.86 -23.59 20.40
C LEU A 182 5.78 -23.28 18.91
N ALA A 183 4.68 -22.67 18.44
CA ALA A 183 4.54 -22.25 17.06
C ALA A 183 5.61 -21.20 16.69
N LEU A 184 5.88 -20.22 17.57
CA LEU A 184 6.95 -19.24 17.36
C LEU A 184 8.33 -19.88 17.27
N LYS A 185 8.64 -20.84 18.16
CA LYS A 185 9.91 -21.61 18.08
C LYS A 185 10.03 -22.35 16.75
N ARG A 186 8.94 -22.94 16.25
CA ARG A 186 8.91 -23.63 14.93
C ARG A 186 9.09 -22.66 13.77
N ILE A 187 8.47 -21.48 13.82
CA ILE A 187 8.66 -20.41 12.83
C ILE A 187 10.14 -20.04 12.74
N ASN A 188 10.77 -19.76 13.89
CA ASN A 188 12.17 -19.34 13.95
C ASN A 188 13.11 -20.45 13.46
N LYS A 189 12.87 -21.71 13.88
CA LYS A 189 13.64 -22.86 13.39
C LYS A 189 13.52 -23.02 11.87
N LEU A 190 12.32 -22.91 11.31
CA LEU A 190 12.11 -23.02 9.87
C LEU A 190 12.83 -21.90 9.11
N LYS A 191 12.74 -20.66 9.58
CA LYS A 191 13.43 -19.52 8.96
C LYS A 191 14.94 -19.70 8.99
N ASN A 192 15.51 -20.08 10.13
CA ASN A 192 16.94 -20.31 10.28
C ASN A 192 17.44 -21.44 9.36
N ASN A 193 16.70 -22.56 9.30
CA ASN A 193 17.07 -23.70 8.46
C ASN A 193 16.98 -23.43 6.95
N ASN A 194 16.21 -22.43 6.52
CA ASN A 194 16.02 -22.10 5.11
C ASN A 194 16.70 -20.78 4.73
N GLN A 195 17.54 -20.23 5.59
CA GLN A 195 18.22 -18.96 5.34
C GLN A 195 19.35 -19.15 4.33
N ASN A 196 19.40 -18.29 3.32
CA ASN A 196 20.49 -18.28 2.36
C ASN A 196 21.77 -17.77 3.03
N SER A 197 22.95 -18.32 2.70
CA SER A 197 24.22 -17.88 3.28
C SER A 197 24.64 -16.47 2.85
N ASN A 198 24.37 -16.11 1.59
CA ASN A 198 24.80 -14.84 0.97
C ASN A 198 23.67 -13.81 0.83
N TYR A 199 22.72 -13.80 1.78
CA TYR A 199 21.61 -12.85 1.74
C TYR A 199 22.02 -11.44 2.14
N GLN A 200 21.33 -10.44 1.59
CA GLN A 200 21.45 -9.06 2.03
C GLN A 200 20.57 -8.81 3.24
N GLU A 201 21.11 -8.17 4.28
CA GLU A 201 20.36 -7.85 5.49
C GLU A 201 19.53 -6.57 5.31
N PHE A 202 18.24 -6.64 5.68
CA PHE A 202 17.31 -5.53 5.64
C PHE A 202 16.72 -5.25 7.02
N LYS A 203 16.85 -4.00 7.48
CA LYS A 203 16.02 -3.46 8.57
C LYS A 203 14.72 -2.96 7.95
N LYS A 204 13.59 -3.56 8.32
CA LYS A 204 12.32 -3.42 7.60
C LYS A 204 11.30 -2.68 8.46
N TYR A 205 10.56 -1.78 7.84
CA TYR A 205 9.54 -0.99 8.52
C TYR A 205 8.25 -0.92 7.70
N LEU A 206 7.10 -1.19 8.34
CA LEU A 206 5.81 -0.81 7.81
C LEU A 206 5.39 0.52 8.45
N VAL A 207 5.33 1.57 7.64
CA VAL A 207 4.90 2.90 8.06
C VAL A 207 3.42 3.07 7.79
N THR A 208 2.70 3.64 8.74
CA THR A 208 1.25 3.82 8.71
C THR A 208 0.88 5.21 9.21
N ASP A 209 -0.32 5.67 8.86
CA ASP A 209 -0.89 6.93 9.38
C ASP A 209 -2.16 6.71 10.20
N PHE A 210 -2.59 5.44 10.37
CA PHE A 210 -3.88 5.05 10.96
C PHE A 210 -5.06 5.94 10.53
N SER A 211 -5.04 6.42 9.29
CA SER A 211 -6.17 7.16 8.74
C SER A 211 -7.36 6.22 8.54
N SER A 212 -8.57 6.78 8.48
CA SER A 212 -9.79 6.00 8.26
C SER A 212 -9.89 5.32 6.89
N MET A 213 -8.91 5.51 6.01
CA MET A 213 -8.80 4.81 4.72
C MET A 213 -7.55 3.92 4.65
N CYS A 214 -6.78 3.83 5.74
CA CYS A 214 -5.60 3.00 5.82
C CYS A 214 -5.99 1.52 5.83
N TRP A 215 -5.38 0.75 4.93
CA TRP A 215 -5.55 -0.70 4.90
C TRP A 215 -4.85 -1.36 6.08
N GLY A 216 -3.68 -0.89 6.51
CA GLY A 216 -2.83 -1.58 7.50
C GLY A 216 -3.57 -2.17 8.71
N GLN A 217 -4.38 -1.37 9.41
CA GLN A 217 -5.16 -1.84 10.56
C GLN A 217 -6.52 -2.45 10.19
N ASN A 218 -7.16 -1.91 9.15
CA ASN A 218 -8.54 -2.24 8.81
C ASN A 218 -8.66 -3.46 7.87
N CYS A 219 -7.56 -3.87 7.24
CA CYS A 219 -7.50 -4.94 6.25
C CYS A 219 -7.35 -6.30 6.94
N ILE A 220 -8.40 -7.10 6.89
CA ILE A 220 -8.55 -8.38 7.59
C ILE A 220 -8.83 -9.51 6.60
N SER A 221 -8.31 -10.69 6.87
CA SER A 221 -8.74 -11.92 6.21
C SER A 221 -8.69 -13.06 7.22
N LYS A 222 -9.75 -13.88 7.28
CA LYS A 222 -9.89 -15.00 8.22
C LYS A 222 -9.58 -14.55 9.67
N SER A 223 -10.16 -13.43 10.08
CA SER A 223 -10.03 -12.84 11.42
C SER A 223 -8.61 -12.39 11.81
N VAL A 224 -7.72 -12.23 10.84
CA VAL A 224 -6.36 -11.73 11.08
C VAL A 224 -6.11 -10.50 10.21
N ASN A 225 -5.63 -9.41 10.82
CA ASN A 225 -5.26 -8.21 10.07
C ASN A 225 -3.94 -8.42 9.29
N CYS A 226 -3.82 -7.77 8.13
CA CYS A 226 -2.68 -7.93 7.23
C CYS A 226 -1.36 -7.49 7.87
N LYS A 227 -1.40 -6.48 8.76
CA LYS A 227 -0.25 -6.00 9.53
C LYS A 227 0.32 -7.11 10.42
N SER A 228 -0.46 -7.68 11.32
CA SER A 228 -0.04 -8.76 12.22
C SER A 228 0.49 -9.96 11.45
N LYS A 229 -0.19 -10.33 10.36
CA LYS A 229 0.24 -11.44 9.51
C LYS A 229 1.57 -11.15 8.80
N GLY A 230 1.70 -9.96 8.22
CA GLY A 230 2.90 -9.50 7.54
C GLY A 230 4.08 -9.32 8.49
N GLN A 231 3.85 -8.85 9.72
CA GLN A 231 4.89 -8.61 10.71
C GLN A 231 5.59 -9.91 11.12
N VAL A 232 4.83 -10.99 11.32
CA VAL A 232 5.43 -12.31 11.63
C VAL A 232 6.12 -12.92 10.41
N LEU A 233 5.55 -12.75 9.22
CA LEU A 233 6.13 -13.29 7.99
C LEU A 233 7.43 -12.58 7.62
N PHE A 234 7.37 -11.25 7.50
CA PHE A 234 8.44 -10.40 6.99
C PHE A 234 9.35 -9.79 8.05
N GLU A 235 9.02 -9.87 9.34
CA GLU A 235 9.90 -9.39 10.43
C GLU A 235 10.22 -7.89 10.30
N TYR A 236 9.19 -7.07 10.09
CA TYR A 236 9.31 -5.61 10.10
C TYR A 236 8.87 -5.02 11.44
N ASP A 237 9.33 -3.82 11.74
CA ASP A 237 8.77 -2.98 12.79
C ASP A 237 7.64 -2.10 12.22
N VAL A 238 6.71 -1.66 13.07
CA VAL A 238 5.60 -0.79 12.66
C VAL A 238 5.84 0.60 13.20
N ILE A 239 5.66 1.61 12.36
CA ILE A 239 5.71 3.02 12.74
C ILE A 239 4.37 3.66 12.40
N ASN A 240 3.83 4.45 13.31
CA ASN A 240 2.75 5.37 13.02
C ASN A 240 3.31 6.79 12.97
N ILE A 241 3.16 7.47 11.83
CA ILE A 241 3.69 8.83 11.65
C ILE A 241 2.93 9.89 12.44
N ASN A 242 1.75 9.55 12.97
CA ASN A 242 0.92 10.45 13.75
C ASN A 242 1.12 10.27 15.27
N GLU A 243 2.02 9.37 15.71
CA GLU A 243 2.40 9.26 17.12
C GLU A 243 3.30 10.43 17.55
N GLU A 244 3.20 10.81 18.83
CA GLU A 244 4.02 11.89 19.42
C GLU A 244 5.50 11.51 19.46
N VAL A 245 5.79 10.22 19.70
CA VAL A 245 7.15 9.69 19.68
C VAL A 245 7.65 9.69 18.24
N LYS A 246 8.59 10.59 17.96
CA LYS A 246 9.23 10.68 16.65
C LYS A 246 10.36 9.66 16.56
N TYR A 247 10.24 8.74 15.61
CA TYR A 247 11.32 7.83 15.26
C TYR A 247 12.27 8.54 14.29
N ASP A 248 13.54 8.71 14.67
CA ASP A 248 14.58 9.19 13.77
C ASP A 248 15.12 8.00 12.95
N ILE A 249 14.45 7.73 11.82
CA ILE A 249 14.80 6.61 10.94
C ILE A 249 15.16 7.16 9.58
N ASN A 250 16.36 6.82 9.14
CA ASN A 250 16.86 7.14 7.81
C ASN A 250 16.79 5.90 6.92
N PHE A 251 15.82 5.88 6.01
CA PHE A 251 15.64 4.84 5.02
C PHE A 251 16.63 5.00 3.86
N ASP A 252 17.20 3.89 3.40
CA ASP A 252 17.88 3.87 2.11
C ASP A 252 16.84 3.93 0.97
N VAL A 253 15.74 3.18 1.12
CA VAL A 253 14.64 3.13 0.17
C VAL A 253 13.31 3.09 0.91
N PHE A 254 12.35 3.90 0.46
CA PHE A 254 10.98 3.89 0.98
C PHE A 254 9.99 3.68 -0.17
N GLY A 255 9.15 2.66 -0.06
CA GLY A 255 8.18 2.28 -1.07
C GLY A 255 6.75 2.71 -0.74
N ILE A 256 6.03 3.20 -1.75
CA ILE A 256 4.60 3.49 -1.70
C ILE A 256 3.96 2.75 -2.87
N PHE A 257 3.24 1.67 -2.60
CA PHE A 257 2.72 0.75 -3.62
C PHE A 257 1.20 0.69 -3.59
N MET A 258 0.54 1.41 -4.51
CA MET A 258 -0.92 1.48 -4.63
C MET A 258 -1.63 1.82 -3.30
N THR A 259 -1.04 2.72 -2.53
CA THR A 259 -1.56 3.10 -1.20
C THR A 259 -1.65 4.60 -0.95
N LEU A 260 -1.07 5.45 -1.82
CA LEU A 260 -1.06 6.90 -1.59
C LEU A 260 -2.43 7.54 -1.77
N ASP A 261 -3.28 6.93 -2.57
CA ASP A 261 -4.69 7.24 -2.81
C ASP A 261 -5.63 6.71 -1.70
N HIS A 262 -5.06 6.06 -0.68
CA HIS A 262 -5.74 5.50 0.49
C HIS A 262 -5.34 6.23 1.79
N THR A 263 -5.23 7.55 1.72
CA THR A 263 -5.05 8.44 2.88
C THR A 263 -5.64 9.82 2.58
N PHE A 264 -6.15 10.50 3.62
CA PHE A 264 -6.59 11.90 3.51
C PHE A 264 -5.44 12.92 3.55
N LYS A 265 -4.19 12.48 3.78
CA LYS A 265 -3.00 13.33 3.87
C LYS A 265 -1.85 12.83 2.98
N PRO A 266 -2.08 12.61 1.67
CA PRO A 266 -1.06 12.03 0.78
C PRO A 266 0.22 12.88 0.72
N ASP A 267 0.09 14.18 0.94
CA ASP A 267 1.19 15.13 1.00
C ASP A 267 2.10 14.94 2.19
N THR A 268 1.50 14.71 3.34
CA THR A 268 2.19 14.40 4.58
C THR A 268 2.98 13.11 4.42
N ILE A 269 2.38 12.08 3.81
CA ILE A 269 3.04 10.79 3.60
C ILE A 269 4.25 10.93 2.67
N LEU A 270 4.08 11.55 1.49
CA LEU A 270 5.19 11.67 0.56
C LEU A 270 6.29 12.58 1.12
N ASN A 271 5.95 13.65 1.84
CA ASN A 271 6.95 14.49 2.51
C ASN A 271 7.70 13.77 3.62
N TYR A 272 7.00 12.92 4.41
CA TYR A 272 7.65 12.06 5.39
C TYR A 272 8.65 11.12 4.69
N ALA A 273 8.23 10.44 3.63
CA ALA A 273 9.10 9.54 2.87
C ALA A 273 10.32 10.28 2.30
N LEU A 274 10.12 11.44 1.65
CA LEU A 274 11.18 12.23 1.05
C LEU A 274 12.14 12.84 2.07
N LYS A 275 11.67 13.17 3.27
CA LYS A 275 12.52 13.71 4.34
C LYS A 275 13.41 12.62 4.93
N ASN A 276 12.86 11.43 5.12
CA ASN A 276 13.49 10.37 5.89
C ASN A 276 14.13 9.29 5.01
N SER A 277 14.23 9.50 3.69
CA SER A 277 14.74 8.47 2.77
C SER A 277 15.71 9.03 1.73
N LYS A 278 16.73 8.25 1.37
CA LYS A 278 17.58 8.58 0.21
C LYS A 278 16.77 8.51 -1.08
N LEU A 279 15.96 7.48 -1.22
CA LEU A 279 15.10 7.23 -2.38
C LEU A 279 13.67 6.92 -1.93
N VAL A 280 12.71 7.48 -2.64
CA VAL A 280 11.29 7.10 -2.54
C VAL A 280 10.85 6.50 -3.86
N VAL A 281 10.21 5.35 -3.81
CA VAL A 281 9.62 4.67 -4.96
C VAL A 281 8.12 4.78 -4.84
N VAL A 282 7.46 5.29 -5.88
CA VAL A 282 6.01 5.39 -5.93
C VAL A 282 5.50 4.57 -7.09
N HIS A 283 4.58 3.66 -6.77
CA HIS A 283 3.75 2.92 -7.70
C HIS A 283 2.30 3.32 -7.47
N ALA A 284 1.65 3.89 -8.49
CA ALA A 284 0.31 4.45 -8.34
C ALA A 284 -0.57 4.16 -9.56
N HIS A 285 -1.89 4.25 -9.36
CA HIS A 285 -2.88 4.24 -10.43
C HIS A 285 -2.79 5.52 -11.26
N THR A 286 -2.94 5.38 -12.59
CA THR A 286 -3.04 6.51 -13.54
C THR A 286 -4.37 6.62 -14.25
N ASN A 287 -5.33 5.77 -13.91
CA ASN A 287 -6.63 5.79 -14.55
C ASN A 287 -7.33 7.12 -14.26
N LEU A 288 -7.82 7.78 -15.31
CA LEU A 288 -8.63 8.99 -15.17
C LEU A 288 -10.00 8.67 -14.56
N ASN A 289 -10.49 7.45 -14.77
CA ASN A 289 -11.73 6.95 -14.19
C ASN A 289 -11.48 6.44 -12.77
N ILE A 290 -11.84 7.27 -11.79
CA ILE A 290 -11.63 7.00 -10.37
C ILE A 290 -12.94 6.51 -9.76
N THR A 291 -12.98 5.23 -9.39
CA THR A 291 -14.12 4.67 -8.66
C THR A 291 -14.21 5.24 -7.24
N LYS A 292 -15.35 5.03 -6.57
CA LYS A 292 -15.58 5.47 -5.18
C LYS A 292 -14.73 4.76 -4.10
N GLN A 293 -13.73 3.98 -4.53
CA GLN A 293 -12.73 3.34 -3.68
C GLN A 293 -11.44 4.16 -3.54
N HIS A 294 -11.11 5.05 -4.47
CA HIS A 294 -9.83 5.75 -4.50
C HIS A 294 -10.03 7.26 -4.34
N LEU A 295 -9.29 7.88 -3.42
CA LEU A 295 -9.47 9.31 -3.15
C LEU A 295 -9.07 10.18 -4.37
N PHE A 296 -8.02 9.78 -5.07
CA PHE A 296 -7.50 10.42 -6.27
C PHE A 296 -6.72 9.42 -7.13
N SER A 297 -6.34 9.83 -8.34
CA SER A 297 -5.40 9.11 -9.20
C SER A 297 -4.32 10.07 -9.71
N ILE A 298 -3.11 9.54 -9.92
CA ILE A 298 -1.96 10.33 -10.34
C ILE A 298 -1.92 10.37 -11.86
N THR A 299 -1.73 11.53 -12.48
CA THR A 299 -1.49 11.58 -13.93
C THR A 299 0.00 11.60 -14.25
N LYS A 300 0.37 11.29 -15.50
CA LYS A 300 1.77 11.38 -15.95
C LYS A 300 2.37 12.78 -15.71
N ASN A 301 1.54 13.83 -15.77
CA ASN A 301 1.96 15.22 -15.51
C ASN A 301 2.22 15.54 -14.03
N PHE A 302 1.83 14.67 -13.09
CA PHE A 302 2.15 14.85 -11.68
C PHE A 302 3.66 14.90 -11.42
N ILE A 303 4.46 14.22 -12.24
CA ILE A 303 5.93 14.28 -12.17
C ILE A 303 6.44 15.71 -12.38
N ASN A 304 5.82 16.48 -13.28
CA ASN A 304 6.19 17.88 -13.52
C ASN A 304 5.85 18.76 -12.31
N TYR A 305 4.76 18.46 -11.61
CA TYR A 305 4.44 19.11 -10.35
C TYR A 305 5.51 18.83 -9.29
N LEU A 306 5.96 17.58 -9.12
CA LEU A 306 7.04 17.27 -8.19
C LEU A 306 8.34 18.01 -8.54
N LYS A 307 8.71 18.08 -9.83
CA LYS A 307 9.87 18.86 -10.30
C LYS A 307 9.74 20.35 -9.95
N SER A 308 8.55 20.94 -10.11
CA SER A 308 8.29 22.34 -9.72
C SER A 308 8.46 22.59 -8.21
N LYS A 309 8.39 21.53 -7.40
CA LYS A 309 8.65 21.55 -5.95
C LYS A 309 10.11 21.24 -5.60
N LYS A 310 11.03 21.31 -6.56
CA LYS A 310 12.46 20.98 -6.41
C LYS A 310 12.68 19.54 -5.91
N ILE A 311 11.78 18.62 -6.26
CA ILE A 311 11.95 17.19 -6.03
C ILE A 311 12.51 16.60 -7.33
N TYR A 312 13.64 15.89 -7.23
CA TYR A 312 14.22 15.18 -8.36
C TYR A 312 13.43 13.90 -8.59
N VAL A 313 12.99 13.68 -9.83
CA VAL A 313 12.12 12.55 -10.19
C VAL A 313 12.62 11.88 -11.46
N LYS A 314 12.69 10.55 -11.44
CA LYS A 314 12.92 9.68 -12.60
C LYS A 314 11.68 8.83 -12.81
N ASP A 315 10.99 9.02 -13.93
CA ASP A 315 9.98 8.08 -14.40
C ASP A 315 10.69 6.80 -14.84
N ILE A 316 10.30 5.67 -14.27
CA ILE A 316 10.87 4.36 -14.59
C ILE A 316 9.83 3.42 -15.17
N THR A 317 8.62 3.90 -15.43
CA THR A 317 7.46 3.10 -15.84
C THR A 317 7.80 2.19 -17.01
N SER A 318 8.31 2.74 -18.12
CA SER A 318 8.67 1.97 -19.32
C SER A 318 9.83 0.99 -19.12
N THR A 319 10.61 1.12 -18.04
CA THR A 319 11.77 0.27 -17.75
C THR A 319 11.44 -0.91 -16.83
N ILE A 320 10.20 -0.97 -16.32
CA ILE A 320 9.73 -2.08 -15.49
C ILE A 320 9.29 -3.23 -16.40
N ASN A 321 10.07 -4.31 -16.43
CA ASN A 321 9.71 -5.48 -17.21
C ASN A 321 8.80 -6.39 -16.39
N LYS A 322 7.49 -6.20 -16.52
CA LYS A 322 6.47 -7.03 -15.86
C LYS A 322 6.22 -8.33 -16.62
N ASP A 323 5.94 -9.40 -15.87
CA ASP A 323 5.44 -10.63 -16.46
C ASP A 323 4.01 -10.41 -17.00
N ILE A 324 3.83 -10.57 -18.32
CA ILE A 324 2.56 -10.36 -19.02
C ILE A 324 1.52 -11.40 -18.59
N SER A 325 1.95 -12.63 -18.30
CA SER A 325 1.06 -13.72 -17.87
C SER A 325 0.43 -13.41 -16.50
N ALA A 326 1.21 -12.78 -15.62
CA ALA A 326 0.74 -12.32 -14.31
C ALA A 326 -0.22 -11.11 -14.38
N ASN A 327 -0.24 -10.37 -15.51
CA ASN A 327 -1.12 -9.22 -15.72
C ASN A 327 -2.36 -9.52 -16.59
N LYS A 328 -2.71 -10.81 -16.77
CA LYS A 328 -3.86 -11.24 -17.59
C LYS A 328 -3.82 -10.66 -19.01
N GLY A 329 -2.63 -10.53 -19.59
CA GLY A 329 -2.43 -10.00 -20.94
C GLY A 329 -2.68 -8.50 -21.11
N LYS A 330 -2.89 -7.73 -20.03
CA LYS A 330 -3.08 -6.28 -20.10
C LYS A 330 -1.75 -5.55 -19.97
N ASP A 331 -1.54 -4.56 -20.83
CA ASP A 331 -0.47 -3.60 -20.66
C ASP A 331 -0.74 -2.74 -19.41
N TYR A 332 0.25 -2.66 -18.52
CA TYR A 332 0.16 -1.89 -17.29
C TYR A 332 0.54 -0.42 -17.52
N LEU A 333 1.18 -0.10 -18.64
CA LEU A 333 1.65 1.25 -18.98
C LEU A 333 0.51 2.26 -19.13
N ASP A 334 -0.71 1.78 -19.36
CA ASP A 334 -1.90 2.60 -19.52
C ASP A 334 -2.54 3.02 -18.19
N ASN A 335 -2.41 2.18 -17.15
CA ASN A 335 -3.15 2.36 -15.90
C ASN A 335 -2.28 2.44 -14.64
N GLN A 336 -0.96 2.39 -14.78
CA GLN A 336 -0.02 2.49 -13.67
C GLN A 336 1.16 3.39 -14.02
N ILE A 337 1.75 4.00 -12.99
CA ILE A 337 3.02 4.72 -13.08
C ILE A 337 3.98 4.21 -12.01
N TYR A 338 5.25 4.14 -12.38
CA TYR A 338 6.36 3.94 -11.47
C TYR A 338 7.32 5.10 -11.60
N PHE A 339 7.60 5.78 -10.49
CA PHE A 339 8.66 6.77 -10.45
C PHE A 339 9.48 6.67 -9.18
N ILE A 340 10.75 7.07 -9.28
CA ILE A 340 11.66 7.23 -8.16
C ILE A 340 11.86 8.71 -7.93
N CYS A 341 11.80 9.17 -6.68
CA CYS A 341 12.03 10.56 -6.34
C CYS A 341 12.91 10.73 -5.09
N SER A 342 13.56 11.89 -5.00
CA SER A 342 14.42 12.27 -3.89
C SER A 342 14.54 13.79 -3.79
N ARG A 343 14.86 14.29 -2.59
CA ARG A 343 15.28 15.68 -2.39
C ARG A 343 16.74 15.92 -2.78
N ASN A 344 17.52 14.87 -3.01
CA ASN A 344 18.93 14.97 -3.40
C ASN A 344 19.15 14.30 -4.76
N GLN A 345 19.56 15.11 -5.74
CA GLN A 345 19.79 14.68 -7.13
C GLN A 345 20.81 13.55 -7.24
N ASN A 346 21.83 13.55 -6.37
CA ASN A 346 22.89 12.54 -6.39
C ASN A 346 22.35 11.13 -6.15
N TYR A 347 21.24 10.97 -5.42
CA TYR A 347 20.61 9.65 -5.25
C TYR A 347 19.89 9.20 -6.52
N ILE A 348 19.23 10.12 -7.24
CA ILE A 348 18.57 9.81 -8.52
C ILE A 348 19.59 9.43 -9.59
N ASN A 349 20.70 10.17 -9.68
CA ASN A 349 21.74 9.92 -10.68
C ASN A 349 22.43 8.55 -10.51
N LYS A 350 22.38 7.96 -9.32
CA LYS A 350 22.95 6.63 -9.01
C LYS A 350 22.03 5.47 -9.41
N ILE A 351 20.78 5.72 -9.79
CA ILE A 351 19.89 4.68 -10.30
C ILE A 351 20.33 4.34 -11.73
N ASN A 352 20.99 3.18 -11.86
CA ASN A 352 21.36 2.59 -13.15
C ASN A 352 20.13 2.58 -14.10
N ASN A 353 20.36 2.89 -15.39
CA ASN A 353 19.32 2.77 -16.42
C ASN A 353 18.88 1.31 -16.59
#